data_AF-A0A7C1CD10-F1
#
_entry.id   AF-A0A7C1CD10-F1
#
_cell.length_a   1.000
_cell.length_b   1.000
_cell.length_c   1.000
_cell.angle_alpha   90.00
_cell.angle_beta   90.00
_cell.angle_gamma   90.00
#
_symmetry.space_group_name_H-M   'P 1'
#
loop_
_entity.id
_entity.type
_entity.pdbx_description
1 polymer ?
#
loop_
_entity_poly.entity_id
_entity_poly.type
_entity_poly.pdbx_seq_one_letter_code
_entity_poly.pdbx_strand_id
1 'polypeptide(L)'
;MSLDTIRERSKKEIEKVQKKISEGKDLSRDEATLALIDLSFPFIEAKWNSVSFEVSRLGESVQTLSRSVDSLNRNFSERGENLLQKVQSLATKFEEQAKKLLGDLDKRIETAKKYEQNLYSMAQRIQGLETREAQVDKMLQEATQLRSALQSSKQELETRLKEFSSFFSGIQETLRESHGVLAKLSERASATLRDVEKRIDELKVLQTKLDAERNDLEAYRKELMQREADLVKREKEFQVTSAKLGEMREEISRLEEAKKRLGQELESLEKNIQERLPWLNKREKDLADGEQKVIELLEKLSARQEDLRKLGEELERRRVELNDRELAIKQHEAKLKNWESNLIEKEKEVERREALLKEKEKALSEREKAVVADEEKAKNILQDLSKRLAFIEEKEKALTERDQKLQDWENKLKEWEERLKGWREELDHMSISLNEKEKRLLEREKVLDAREAKVEGQMKELQEAMLRLEEERKALEQAKEELRRGRASLEREREALLSSSLRINTRARELDEKEQRLREFEKSLKSREASFSELENLVKRLQEEREKLAHQLAECRAKVEQVAKA
;
A
#
# COMPACT_ATOMS: atom_id res chain seq x y z
N MET A 1 -53.56 -65.03 -52.16
CA MET A 1 -54.30 -63.74 -52.16
C MET A 1 -53.27 -62.65 -51.93
N SER A 2 -53.31 -61.54 -52.68
CA SER A 2 -52.41 -60.41 -52.42
C SER A 2 -52.84 -59.71 -51.11
N LEU A 3 -51.89 -59.06 -50.44
CA LEU A 3 -52.13 -58.27 -49.23
C LEU A 3 -53.25 -57.24 -49.42
N ASP A 4 -53.41 -56.71 -50.63
CA ASP A 4 -54.48 -55.78 -50.96
C ASP A 4 -55.86 -56.46 -50.97
N THR A 5 -56.00 -57.66 -51.52
CA THR A 5 -57.27 -58.43 -51.43
C THR A 5 -57.68 -58.76 -49.99
N ILE A 6 -56.71 -58.95 -49.09
CA ILE A 6 -56.98 -59.24 -47.67
C ILE A 6 -57.41 -57.96 -46.95
N ARG A 7 -56.74 -56.83 -47.19
CA ARG A 7 -57.16 -55.52 -46.68
C ARG A 7 -58.57 -55.16 -47.11
N GLU A 8 -58.90 -55.36 -48.39
CA GLU A 8 -60.22 -55.03 -48.93
C GLU A 8 -61.35 -55.86 -48.29
N ARG A 9 -61.07 -57.14 -47.99
CA ARG A 9 -62.01 -58.00 -47.26
C ARG A 9 -62.16 -57.59 -45.81
N SER A 10 -61.05 -57.39 -45.10
CA SER A 10 -61.08 -56.94 -43.70
C SER A 10 -61.83 -55.61 -43.55
N LYS A 11 -61.67 -54.68 -44.50
CA LYS A 11 -62.41 -53.42 -44.53
C LYS A 11 -63.92 -53.63 -44.69
N LYS A 12 -64.35 -54.53 -45.57
CA LYS A 12 -65.76 -54.89 -45.74
C LYS A 12 -66.35 -55.61 -44.54
N GLU A 13 -65.59 -56.46 -43.86
CA GLU A 13 -66.02 -57.12 -42.62
C GLU A 13 -66.17 -56.10 -41.47
N ILE A 14 -65.24 -55.14 -41.34
CA ILE A 14 -65.35 -54.03 -40.37
C ILE A 14 -66.55 -53.14 -40.68
N GLU A 15 -66.80 -52.78 -41.95
CA GLU A 15 -67.99 -52.03 -42.36
C GLU A 15 -69.30 -52.78 -42.05
N LYS A 16 -69.33 -54.11 -42.18
CA LYS A 16 -70.50 -54.92 -41.77
C LYS A 16 -70.71 -54.90 -40.26
N VAL A 17 -69.64 -54.97 -39.47
CA VAL A 17 -69.72 -54.88 -37.99
C VAL A 17 -70.18 -53.49 -37.57
N GLN A 18 -69.64 -52.42 -38.17
CA GLN A 18 -70.09 -51.05 -37.95
C GLN A 18 -71.57 -50.85 -38.32
N LYS A 19 -72.03 -51.46 -39.42
CA LYS A 19 -73.43 -51.46 -39.81
C LYS A 19 -74.33 -52.17 -38.79
N LYS A 20 -73.93 -53.34 -38.28
CA LYS A 20 -74.66 -54.04 -37.20
C LYS A 20 -74.75 -53.21 -35.92
N ILE A 21 -73.68 -52.51 -35.54
CA ILE A 21 -73.66 -51.57 -34.41
C ILE A 21 -74.66 -50.44 -34.63
N SER A 22 -74.66 -49.82 -35.82
CA SER A 22 -75.59 -48.73 -36.14
C SER A 22 -77.06 -49.16 -36.20
N GLU A 23 -77.32 -50.44 -36.47
CA GLU A 23 -78.65 -51.05 -36.50
C GLU A 23 -79.10 -51.59 -35.13
N GLY A 24 -78.29 -51.44 -34.07
CA GLY A 24 -78.63 -51.86 -32.71
C GLY A 24 -78.70 -53.38 -32.51
N LYS A 25 -78.02 -54.15 -33.37
CA LYS A 25 -77.99 -55.62 -33.30
C LYS A 25 -76.92 -56.11 -32.33
N ASP A 26 -77.23 -57.17 -31.60
CA ASP A 26 -76.27 -57.83 -30.71
C ASP A 26 -75.07 -58.34 -31.52
N LEU A 27 -73.87 -57.93 -31.10
CA LEU A 27 -72.61 -58.37 -31.68
C LEU A 27 -72.18 -59.69 -31.07
N SER A 28 -71.61 -60.57 -31.88
CA SER A 28 -70.87 -61.70 -31.33
C SER A 28 -69.63 -61.21 -30.58
N ARG A 29 -69.11 -62.02 -29.66
CA ARG A 29 -67.89 -61.71 -28.89
C ARG A 29 -66.70 -61.34 -29.80
N ASP A 30 -66.60 -61.99 -30.95
CA ASP A 30 -65.52 -61.75 -31.92
C ASP A 30 -65.74 -60.45 -32.71
N GLU A 31 -66.99 -60.12 -33.04
CA GLU A 31 -67.35 -58.85 -33.68
C GLU A 31 -67.14 -57.65 -32.73
N ALA A 32 -67.46 -57.82 -31.43
CA ALA A 32 -67.18 -56.82 -30.41
C ALA A 32 -65.67 -56.61 -30.19
N THR A 33 -64.89 -57.68 -30.25
CA THR A 33 -63.42 -57.61 -30.14
C THR A 33 -62.80 -56.91 -31.35
N LEU A 34 -63.29 -57.19 -32.57
CA LEU A 34 -62.87 -56.49 -33.79
C LEU A 34 -63.21 -55.00 -33.74
N ALA A 35 -64.40 -54.64 -33.27
CA ALA A 35 -64.80 -53.25 -33.11
C ALA A 35 -63.94 -52.50 -32.07
N LEU A 36 -63.59 -53.16 -30.95
CA LEU A 36 -62.69 -52.60 -29.94
C LEU A 36 -61.27 -52.40 -30.48
N ILE A 37 -60.74 -53.37 -31.24
CA ILE A 37 -59.42 -53.25 -31.88
C ILE A 37 -59.43 -52.11 -32.90
N ASP A 38 -60.46 -52.02 -33.76
CA ASP A 38 -60.58 -50.97 -34.78
C ASP A 38 -60.70 -49.56 -34.15
N LEU A 39 -61.40 -49.42 -33.02
CA LEU A 39 -61.46 -48.14 -32.29
C LEU A 39 -60.14 -47.76 -31.60
N SER A 40 -59.43 -48.76 -31.06
CA SER A 40 -58.26 -48.51 -30.20
C SER A 40 -56.97 -48.34 -31.01
N PHE A 41 -56.85 -49.02 -32.14
CA PHE A 41 -55.63 -49.04 -32.94
C PHE A 41 -55.20 -47.66 -33.47
N PRO A 42 -56.10 -46.80 -34.01
CA PRO A 42 -55.72 -45.46 -34.43
C PRO A 42 -55.22 -44.59 -33.28
N PHE A 43 -55.75 -44.78 -32.08
CA PHE A 43 -55.35 -44.03 -30.88
C PHE A 43 -53.97 -44.47 -30.37
N ILE A 44 -53.70 -45.78 -30.40
CA ILE A 44 -52.39 -46.36 -30.06
C ILE A 44 -51.34 -45.96 -31.09
N GLU A 45 -51.67 -46.03 -32.39
CA GLU A 45 -50.78 -45.63 -33.48
C GLU A 45 -50.44 -44.13 -33.43
N ALA A 46 -51.43 -43.27 -33.17
CA ALA A 46 -51.20 -41.83 -32.99
C ALA A 46 -50.32 -41.52 -31.77
N LYS A 47 -50.58 -42.19 -30.63
CA LYS A 47 -49.74 -42.08 -29.42
C LYS A 47 -48.32 -42.57 -29.67
N TRP A 48 -48.15 -43.69 -30.38
CA TRP A 48 -46.85 -44.24 -30.71
C TRP A 48 -46.04 -43.31 -31.61
N ASN A 49 -46.66 -42.78 -32.67
CA ASN A 49 -46.01 -41.83 -33.57
C ASN A 49 -45.64 -40.53 -32.85
N SER A 50 -46.48 -40.05 -31.92
CA SER A 50 -46.16 -38.90 -31.07
C SER A 50 -44.96 -39.17 -30.16
N VAL A 51 -44.91 -40.33 -29.52
CA VAL A 51 -43.78 -40.71 -28.64
C VAL A 51 -42.51 -40.91 -29.46
N SER A 52 -42.59 -41.57 -30.61
CA SER A 52 -41.45 -41.77 -31.50
C SER A 52 -40.88 -40.43 -32.00
N PHE A 53 -41.74 -39.47 -32.34
CA PHE A 53 -41.32 -38.13 -32.75
C PHE A 53 -40.65 -37.35 -31.61
N GLU A 54 -41.22 -37.39 -30.40
CA GLU A 54 -40.62 -36.77 -29.21
C GLU A 54 -39.25 -37.38 -28.87
N VAL A 55 -39.10 -38.71 -28.97
CA VAL A 55 -37.84 -39.42 -28.75
C VAL A 55 -36.78 -39.00 -29.78
N SER A 56 -37.13 -38.89 -31.06
CA SER A 56 -36.23 -38.37 -32.09
C SER A 56 -35.81 -36.93 -31.82
N ARG A 57 -36.74 -36.05 -31.41
CA ARG A 57 -36.45 -34.66 -31.07
C ARG A 57 -35.54 -34.52 -29.84
N LEU A 58 -35.72 -35.41 -28.86
CA LEU A 58 -34.83 -35.53 -27.70
C LEU A 58 -33.43 -35.97 -28.13
N GLY A 59 -33.31 -36.94 -29.04
CA GLY A 59 -32.03 -37.35 -29.62
C GLY A 59 -31.27 -36.21 -30.29
N GLU A 60 -31.94 -35.40 -31.10
CA GLU A 60 -31.35 -34.21 -31.75
C GLU A 60 -30.94 -33.14 -30.73
N SER A 61 -31.76 -32.93 -29.69
CA SER A 61 -31.46 -31.98 -28.61
C SER A 61 -30.23 -32.41 -27.81
N VAL A 62 -30.11 -33.71 -27.49
CA VAL A 62 -28.96 -34.28 -26.79
C VAL A 62 -27.69 -34.19 -27.64
N GLN A 63 -27.77 -34.43 -28.95
CA GLN A 63 -26.63 -34.23 -29.85
C GLN A 63 -26.18 -32.77 -29.92
N THR A 64 -27.12 -31.83 -29.92
CA THR A 64 -26.81 -30.39 -29.95
C THR A 64 -26.14 -29.95 -28.64
N LEU A 65 -26.65 -30.43 -27.50
CA LEU A 65 -26.03 -30.22 -26.18
C LEU A 65 -24.63 -30.81 -26.10
N SER A 66 -24.44 -32.03 -26.60
CA SER A 66 -23.13 -32.70 -26.63
C SER A 66 -22.10 -31.88 -27.43
N ARG A 67 -22.46 -31.41 -28.64
CA ARG A 67 -21.59 -30.52 -29.44
C ARG A 67 -21.29 -29.19 -28.74
N SER A 68 -22.27 -28.64 -28.02
CA SER A 68 -22.08 -27.40 -27.26
C SER A 68 -21.13 -27.59 -26.08
N VAL A 69 -21.23 -28.72 -25.38
CA VAL A 69 -20.33 -29.09 -24.26
C VAL A 69 -18.91 -29.31 -24.78
N ASP A 70 -18.74 -30.01 -25.89
CA ASP A 70 -17.43 -30.23 -26.51
C ASP A 70 -16.77 -28.92 -26.96
N SER A 71 -17.56 -28.00 -27.53
CA SER A 71 -17.08 -26.66 -27.93
C SER A 71 -16.69 -25.83 -26.71
N LEU A 72 -17.47 -25.86 -25.63
CA LEU A 72 -17.15 -25.17 -24.39
C LEU A 72 -15.84 -25.72 -23.81
N ASN A 73 -15.69 -27.04 -23.76
CA ASN A 73 -14.51 -27.68 -23.18
C ASN A 73 -13.24 -27.33 -23.95
N ARG A 74 -13.28 -27.34 -25.29
CA ARG A 74 -12.15 -26.86 -26.12
C ARG A 74 -11.80 -25.40 -25.85
N ASN A 75 -12.79 -24.51 -25.81
CA ASN A 75 -12.57 -23.09 -25.54
C ASN A 75 -11.97 -22.84 -24.15
N PHE A 76 -12.40 -23.60 -23.13
CA PHE A 76 -11.86 -23.50 -21.78
C PHE A 76 -10.42 -24.03 -21.71
N SER A 77 -10.12 -25.15 -22.34
CA SER A 77 -8.76 -25.69 -22.42
C SER A 77 -7.81 -24.73 -23.12
N GLU A 78 -8.18 -24.20 -24.29
CA GLU A 78 -7.34 -23.32 -25.09
C GLU A 78 -7.10 -21.95 -24.42
N ARG A 79 -8.09 -21.42 -23.69
CA ARG A 79 -7.92 -20.23 -22.84
C ARG A 79 -7.08 -20.51 -21.60
N GLY A 80 -7.28 -21.66 -20.95
CA GLY A 80 -6.49 -22.07 -19.80
C GLY A 80 -5.01 -22.20 -20.13
N GLU A 81 -4.71 -22.82 -21.27
CA GLU A 81 -3.34 -23.01 -21.76
C GLU A 81 -2.68 -21.69 -22.18
N ASN A 82 -3.42 -20.80 -22.86
CA ASN A 82 -2.94 -19.44 -23.16
C ASN A 82 -2.65 -18.61 -21.91
N LEU A 83 -3.49 -18.72 -20.87
CA LEU A 83 -3.27 -18.03 -19.60
C LEU A 83 -2.03 -18.57 -18.88
N LEU A 84 -1.86 -19.89 -18.84
CA LEU A 84 -0.68 -20.54 -18.26
C LEU A 84 0.61 -20.09 -18.95
N GLN A 85 0.64 -20.06 -20.29
CA GLN A 85 1.80 -19.58 -21.04
C GLN A 85 2.11 -18.11 -20.78
N LYS A 86 1.09 -17.24 -20.71
CA LYS A 86 1.29 -15.82 -20.38
C LYS A 86 1.84 -15.63 -18.97
N VAL A 87 1.30 -16.36 -17.99
CA VAL A 87 1.79 -16.32 -16.60
C VAL A 87 3.23 -16.81 -16.51
N GLN A 88 3.59 -17.90 -17.20
CA GLN A 88 4.98 -18.37 -17.27
C GLN A 88 5.91 -17.33 -17.93
N SER A 89 5.49 -16.69 -19.01
CA SER A 89 6.28 -15.65 -19.67
C SER A 89 6.49 -14.38 -18.81
N LEU A 90 5.53 -14.08 -17.94
CA LEU A 90 5.61 -12.97 -16.99
C LEU A 90 6.53 -13.33 -15.82
N ALA A 91 6.42 -14.55 -15.29
CA ALA A 91 7.29 -15.05 -14.24
C ALA A 91 8.76 -15.05 -14.67
N THR A 92 9.08 -15.52 -15.88
CA THR A 92 10.45 -15.53 -16.40
C THR A 92 11.01 -14.13 -16.59
N LYS A 93 10.22 -13.20 -17.15
CA LYS A 93 10.64 -11.78 -17.30
C LYS A 93 10.88 -11.11 -15.94
N PHE A 94 10.04 -11.40 -14.95
CA PHE A 94 10.19 -10.86 -13.61
C PHE A 94 11.46 -11.41 -12.94
N GLU A 95 11.71 -12.72 -13.06
CA GLU A 95 12.90 -13.37 -12.53
C GLU A 95 14.19 -12.81 -13.16
N GLU A 96 14.17 -12.56 -14.47
CA GLU A 96 15.30 -12.00 -15.22
C GLU A 96 15.58 -10.53 -14.80
N GLN A 97 14.54 -9.72 -14.60
CA GLN A 97 14.68 -8.36 -14.08
C GLN A 97 15.19 -8.33 -12.63
N ALA A 98 14.69 -9.23 -11.77
CA ALA A 98 15.14 -9.34 -10.38
C ALA A 98 16.62 -9.72 -10.30
N LYS A 99 17.06 -10.70 -11.10
CA LYS A 99 18.48 -11.10 -11.21
C LYS A 99 19.37 -9.93 -11.67
N LYS A 100 18.89 -9.12 -12.62
CA LYS A 100 19.63 -7.96 -13.12
C LYS A 100 19.82 -6.88 -12.06
N LEU A 101 18.76 -6.56 -11.31
CA LEU A 101 18.81 -5.59 -10.21
C LEU A 101 19.70 -6.05 -9.06
N LEU A 102 19.62 -7.33 -8.69
CA LEU A 102 20.51 -7.93 -7.69
C LEU A 102 21.97 -7.86 -8.14
N GLY A 103 22.26 -8.18 -9.40
CA GLY A 103 23.61 -8.06 -9.95
C GLY A 103 24.16 -6.63 -9.96
N ASP A 104 23.33 -5.63 -10.20
CA ASP A 104 23.75 -4.22 -10.14
C ASP A 104 23.95 -3.73 -8.71
N LEU A 105 23.16 -4.22 -7.75
CA LEU A 105 23.37 -3.98 -6.32
C LEU A 105 24.69 -4.60 -5.83
N ASP A 106 25.00 -5.83 -6.21
CA ASP A 106 26.25 -6.49 -5.84
C ASP A 106 27.47 -5.73 -6.38
N LYS A 107 27.41 -5.24 -7.63
CA LYS A 107 28.47 -4.37 -8.19
C LYS A 107 28.66 -3.09 -7.38
N ARG A 108 27.57 -2.45 -6.95
CA ARG A 108 27.63 -1.23 -6.13
C ARG A 108 28.24 -1.50 -4.76
N ILE A 109 27.87 -2.61 -4.13
CA ILE A 109 28.46 -3.05 -2.86
C ILE A 109 29.97 -3.30 -3.04
N GLU A 110 30.37 -3.96 -4.13
CA GLU A 110 31.78 -4.22 -4.43
C GLU A 110 32.57 -2.93 -4.65
N THR A 111 31.98 -1.92 -5.33
CA THR A 111 32.60 -0.60 -5.46
C THR A 111 32.70 0.13 -4.13
N ALA A 112 31.69 0.04 -3.26
CA ALA A 112 31.73 0.63 -1.92
C ALA A 112 32.84 0.01 -1.06
N LYS A 113 33.01 -1.32 -1.12
CA LYS A 113 34.14 -2.02 -0.45
C LYS A 113 35.50 -1.56 -0.97
N LYS A 114 35.65 -1.33 -2.28
CA LYS A 114 36.89 -0.78 -2.86
C LYS A 114 37.16 0.65 -2.38
N TYR A 115 36.13 1.49 -2.27
CA TYR A 115 36.26 2.83 -1.68
C TYR A 115 36.65 2.77 -0.20
N GLU A 116 36.08 1.83 0.56
CA GLU A 116 36.43 1.59 1.97
C GLU A 116 37.90 1.15 2.11
N GLN A 117 38.39 0.22 1.29
CA GLN A 117 39.79 -0.20 1.27
C GLN A 117 40.75 0.92 0.87
N ASN A 118 40.38 1.72 -0.14
CA ASN A 118 41.17 2.88 -0.55
C ASN A 118 41.24 3.92 0.58
N LEU A 119 40.13 4.22 1.26
CA LEU A 119 40.08 5.10 2.42
C LEU A 119 40.92 4.57 3.58
N TYR A 120 40.93 3.25 3.82
CA TYR A 120 41.77 2.62 4.83
C TYR A 120 43.27 2.78 4.53
N SER A 121 43.67 2.59 3.27
CA SER A 121 45.06 2.83 2.81
C SER A 121 45.45 4.32 2.85
N MET A 122 44.47 5.21 2.68
CA MET A 122 44.63 6.66 2.74
C MET A 122 44.72 7.14 4.21
N ALA A 123 43.98 6.50 5.12
CA ALA A 123 44.06 6.73 6.56
C ALA A 123 45.44 6.35 7.13
N GLN A 124 46.04 5.26 6.65
CA GLN A 124 47.43 4.88 6.98
C GLN A 124 48.48 5.91 6.48
N ARG A 125 48.21 6.66 5.41
CA ARG A 125 49.10 7.73 4.90
C ARG A 125 48.91 9.07 5.60
N ILE A 126 47.82 9.24 6.35
CA ILE A 126 47.45 10.49 7.04
C ILE A 126 47.57 10.29 8.56
N GLN A 127 48.64 9.65 9.03
CA GLN A 127 49.02 9.62 10.44
C GLN A 127 49.74 10.92 10.87
N GLY A 128 49.52 12.04 10.16
CA GLY A 128 50.26 13.29 10.35
C GLY A 128 49.48 14.61 10.22
N LEU A 129 48.14 14.61 10.14
CA LEU A 129 47.35 15.85 10.02
C LEU A 129 46.07 15.80 10.88
N GLU A 130 46.25 16.04 12.18
CA GLU A 130 45.24 15.96 13.27
C GLU A 130 44.04 16.93 13.15
N THR A 131 43.98 17.82 12.15
CA THR A 131 42.83 18.74 11.95
C THR A 131 41.81 18.25 10.91
N ARG A 132 42.07 17.15 10.20
CA ARG A 132 41.10 16.50 9.28
C ARG A 132 40.27 15.40 9.94
N GLU A 133 40.56 15.04 11.18
CA GLU A 133 39.93 13.97 11.97
C GLU A 133 38.40 14.18 12.11
N ALA A 134 37.95 15.38 12.47
CA ALA A 134 36.53 15.67 12.68
C ALA A 134 35.67 15.62 11.40
N GLN A 135 36.22 15.98 10.23
CA GLN A 135 35.49 15.87 8.96
C GLN A 135 35.47 14.44 8.43
N VAL A 136 36.53 13.66 8.68
CA VAL A 136 36.61 12.24 8.31
C VAL A 136 35.69 11.39 9.19
N ASP A 137 35.61 11.66 10.50
CA ASP A 137 34.67 10.98 11.41
C ASP A 137 33.21 11.19 11.02
N LYS A 138 32.87 12.41 10.57
CA LYS A 138 31.53 12.72 10.08
C LYS A 138 31.20 11.97 8.79
N MET A 139 32.14 11.91 7.84
CA MET A 139 31.98 11.12 6.61
C MET A 139 31.97 9.60 6.88
N LEU A 140 32.69 9.12 7.89
CA LEU A 140 32.67 7.72 8.33
C LEU A 140 31.32 7.36 8.96
N GLN A 141 30.75 8.25 9.77
CA GLN A 141 29.39 8.08 10.30
C GLN A 141 28.34 8.09 9.19
N GLU A 142 28.43 9.00 8.22
CA GLU A 142 27.50 9.05 7.09
C GLU A 142 27.63 7.79 6.19
N ALA A 143 28.84 7.29 5.95
CA ALA A 143 29.07 6.06 5.20
C ALA A 143 28.58 4.80 5.93
N THR A 144 28.72 4.74 7.26
CA THR A 144 28.19 3.63 8.08
C THR A 144 26.67 3.67 8.19
N GLN A 145 26.06 4.86 8.27
CA GLN A 145 24.61 5.04 8.20
C GLN A 145 24.03 4.66 6.82
N LEU A 146 24.72 5.02 5.73
CA LEU A 146 24.32 4.60 4.38
C LEU A 146 24.44 3.09 4.20
N ARG A 147 25.49 2.46 4.74
CA ARG A 147 25.65 1.01 4.71
C ARG A 147 24.55 0.30 5.50
N SER A 148 24.21 0.78 6.70
CA SER A 148 23.14 0.17 7.49
C SER A 148 21.77 0.33 6.82
N ALA A 149 21.50 1.48 6.19
CA ALA A 149 20.29 1.72 5.42
C ALA A 149 20.18 0.82 4.18
N LEU A 150 21.27 0.67 3.41
CA LEU A 150 21.31 -0.24 2.25
C LEU A 150 21.17 -1.70 2.65
N GLN A 151 21.73 -2.09 3.80
CA GLN A 151 21.67 -3.46 4.29
C GLN A 151 20.27 -3.80 4.86
N SER A 152 19.63 -2.82 5.51
CA SER A 152 18.21 -2.89 5.90
C SER A 152 17.30 -3.03 4.67
N SER A 153 17.50 -2.20 3.65
CA SER A 153 16.73 -2.26 2.40
C SER A 153 16.92 -3.59 1.64
N LYS A 154 18.13 -4.14 1.64
CA LYS A 154 18.42 -5.48 1.10
C LYS A 154 17.65 -6.57 1.85
N GLN A 155 17.67 -6.55 3.18
CA GLN A 155 16.93 -7.51 3.99
C GLN A 155 15.41 -7.38 3.76
N GLU A 156 14.85 -6.18 3.71
CA GLU A 156 13.44 -5.96 3.38
C GLU A 156 13.07 -6.55 2.01
N LEU A 157 13.90 -6.35 0.99
CA LEU A 157 13.68 -6.90 -0.34
C LEU A 157 13.77 -8.44 -0.36
N GLU A 158 14.72 -9.04 0.37
CA GLU A 158 14.81 -10.50 0.51
C GLU A 158 13.59 -11.09 1.24
N THR A 159 13.08 -10.38 2.25
CA THR A 159 11.87 -10.80 2.99
C THR A 159 10.64 -10.72 2.08
N ARG A 160 10.46 -9.62 1.34
CA ARG A 160 9.38 -9.47 0.37
C ARG A 160 9.46 -10.49 -0.77
N LEU A 161 10.66 -10.83 -1.25
CA LEU A 161 10.84 -11.85 -2.28
C LEU A 161 10.41 -13.24 -1.79
N LYS A 162 10.67 -13.57 -0.52
CA LYS A 162 10.18 -14.80 0.12
C LYS A 162 8.66 -14.79 0.27
N GLU A 163 8.07 -13.67 0.65
CA GLU A 163 6.61 -13.50 0.74
C GLU A 163 5.93 -13.62 -0.64
N PHE A 164 6.50 -13.03 -1.69
CA PHE A 164 5.99 -13.22 -3.05
C PHE A 164 6.13 -14.67 -3.50
N SER A 165 7.24 -15.33 -3.16
CA SER A 165 7.43 -16.75 -3.51
C SER A 165 6.42 -17.66 -2.82
N SER A 166 6.09 -17.41 -1.54
CA SER A 166 5.05 -18.15 -0.83
C SER A 166 3.64 -17.82 -1.31
N PHE A 167 3.40 -16.58 -1.75
CA PHE A 167 2.14 -16.19 -2.38
C PHE A 167 1.93 -16.90 -3.73
N PHE A 168 2.97 -16.94 -4.58
CA PHE A 168 2.90 -17.66 -5.85
C PHE A 168 2.77 -19.18 -5.67
N SER A 169 3.41 -19.77 -4.66
CA SER A 169 3.19 -21.19 -4.34
C SER A 169 1.74 -21.44 -3.88
N GLY A 170 1.15 -20.54 -3.08
CA GLY A 170 -0.25 -20.60 -2.69
C GLY A 170 -1.24 -20.49 -3.86
N ILE A 171 -0.94 -19.62 -4.83
CA ILE A 171 -1.70 -19.53 -6.09
C ILE A 171 -1.56 -20.81 -6.91
N GLN A 172 -0.35 -21.38 -6.99
CA GLN A 172 -0.14 -22.65 -7.71
C GLN A 172 -0.89 -23.81 -7.06
N GLU A 173 -0.90 -23.89 -5.72
CA GLU A 173 -1.63 -24.92 -4.98
C GLU A 173 -3.15 -24.81 -5.23
N THR A 174 -3.70 -23.60 -5.12
CA THR A 174 -5.14 -23.35 -5.36
C THR A 174 -5.55 -23.58 -6.83
N LEU A 175 -4.70 -23.23 -7.80
CA LEU A 175 -4.94 -23.59 -9.19
C LEU A 175 -4.92 -25.11 -9.40
N ARG A 176 -3.98 -25.82 -8.77
CA ARG A 176 -3.89 -27.29 -8.84
C ARG A 176 -5.11 -27.97 -8.23
N GLU A 177 -5.58 -27.48 -7.09
CA GLU A 177 -6.82 -27.93 -6.46
C GLU A 177 -8.03 -27.68 -7.35
N SER A 178 -8.14 -26.49 -7.95
CA SER A 178 -9.23 -26.14 -8.88
C SER A 178 -9.23 -27.05 -10.13
N HIS A 179 -8.05 -27.37 -10.66
CA HIS A 179 -7.88 -28.33 -11.75
C HIS A 179 -8.27 -29.75 -11.33
N GLY A 180 -7.93 -30.16 -10.10
CA GLY A 180 -8.34 -31.45 -9.55
C GLY A 180 -9.86 -31.57 -9.37
N VAL A 181 -10.53 -30.49 -8.93
CA VAL A 181 -11.99 -30.44 -8.81
C VAL A 181 -12.65 -30.50 -10.19
N LEU A 182 -12.15 -29.75 -11.17
CA LEU A 182 -12.63 -29.79 -12.55
C LEU A 182 -12.43 -31.16 -13.22
N ALA A 183 -11.28 -31.81 -12.99
CA ALA A 183 -11.01 -33.15 -13.49
C ALA A 183 -12.01 -34.17 -12.93
N LYS A 184 -12.29 -34.12 -11.61
CA LYS A 184 -13.30 -34.98 -10.96
C LYS A 184 -14.71 -34.71 -11.48
N LEU A 185 -15.06 -33.44 -11.74
CA LEU A 185 -16.35 -33.06 -12.33
C LEU A 185 -16.49 -33.59 -13.77
N SER A 186 -15.43 -33.47 -14.58
CA SER A 186 -15.37 -34.02 -15.95
C SER A 186 -15.48 -35.54 -15.96
N GLU A 187 -14.82 -36.21 -15.02
CA GLU A 187 -14.88 -37.68 -14.90
C GLU A 187 -16.28 -38.14 -14.48
N ARG A 188 -16.92 -37.42 -13.55
CA ARG A 188 -18.29 -37.68 -13.11
C ARG A 188 -19.31 -37.44 -14.22
N ALA A 189 -19.16 -36.36 -14.99
CA ALA A 189 -19.98 -36.08 -16.16
C ALA A 189 -19.82 -37.17 -17.25
N SER A 190 -18.60 -37.63 -17.49
CA SER A 190 -18.30 -38.70 -18.45
C SER A 190 -18.83 -40.07 -17.99
N ALA A 191 -18.88 -40.32 -16.67
CA ALA A 191 -19.51 -41.52 -16.13
C ALA A 191 -21.03 -41.49 -16.30
N THR A 192 -21.68 -40.34 -16.01
CA THR A 192 -23.12 -40.19 -16.22
C THR A 192 -23.52 -40.30 -17.70
N LEU A 193 -22.72 -39.77 -18.63
CA LEU A 193 -22.98 -39.92 -20.06
C LEU A 193 -22.89 -41.38 -20.51
N ARG A 194 -21.90 -42.14 -20.02
CA ARG A 194 -21.80 -43.60 -20.28
C ARG A 194 -22.99 -44.38 -19.71
N ASP A 195 -23.50 -44.01 -18.55
CA ASP A 195 -24.70 -44.65 -17.99
C ASP A 195 -25.97 -44.33 -18.80
N VAL A 196 -26.08 -43.11 -19.34
CA VAL A 196 -27.15 -42.73 -20.26
C VAL A 196 -27.05 -43.51 -21.57
N GLU A 197 -25.84 -43.67 -22.14
CA GLU A 197 -25.60 -44.48 -23.34
C GLU A 197 -25.99 -45.95 -23.11
N LYS A 198 -25.59 -46.55 -21.98
CA LYS A 198 -26.03 -47.92 -21.62
C LYS A 198 -27.54 -48.03 -21.55
N ARG A 199 -28.23 -47.05 -20.96
CA ARG A 199 -29.69 -47.03 -20.86
C ARG A 199 -30.35 -46.95 -22.25
N ILE A 200 -29.76 -46.17 -23.16
CA ILE A 200 -30.21 -46.08 -24.56
C ILE A 200 -30.04 -47.42 -25.28
N ASP A 201 -28.92 -48.11 -25.07
CA ASP A 201 -28.71 -49.43 -25.68
C ASP A 201 -29.61 -50.51 -25.08
N GLU A 202 -29.88 -50.48 -23.77
CA GLU A 202 -30.89 -51.32 -23.12
C GLU A 202 -32.29 -51.10 -23.72
N LEU A 203 -32.66 -49.83 -23.99
CA LEU A 203 -33.92 -49.49 -24.64
C LEU A 203 -33.99 -50.00 -26.09
N LYS A 204 -32.89 -49.95 -26.85
CA LYS A 204 -32.83 -50.54 -28.20
C LYS A 204 -33.02 -52.06 -28.17
N VAL A 205 -32.45 -52.75 -27.19
CA VAL A 205 -32.63 -54.21 -27.02
C VAL A 205 -34.07 -54.56 -26.64
N LEU A 206 -34.72 -53.73 -25.82
CA LEU A 206 -36.15 -53.90 -25.52
C LEU A 206 -37.03 -53.63 -26.74
N GLN A 207 -36.67 -52.65 -27.57
CA GLN A 207 -37.37 -52.35 -28.83
C GLN A 207 -37.30 -53.54 -29.81
N THR A 208 -36.14 -54.17 -29.99
CA THR A 208 -36.01 -55.34 -30.86
C THR A 208 -36.77 -56.57 -30.34
N LYS A 209 -36.88 -56.75 -29.01
CA LYS A 209 -37.72 -57.80 -28.41
C LYS A 209 -39.21 -57.54 -28.65
N LEU A 210 -39.66 -56.29 -28.53
CA LEU A 210 -41.03 -55.89 -28.83
C LEU A 210 -41.40 -56.09 -30.30
N ASP A 211 -40.46 -55.81 -31.21
CA ASP A 211 -40.64 -56.09 -32.64
C ASP A 211 -40.72 -57.58 -32.94
N ALA A 212 -39.95 -58.42 -32.22
CA ALA A 212 -40.06 -59.87 -32.32
C ALA A 212 -41.43 -60.38 -31.83
N GLU A 213 -41.90 -59.92 -30.67
CA GLU A 213 -43.24 -60.28 -30.15
C GLU A 213 -44.36 -59.82 -31.10
N ARG A 214 -44.22 -58.65 -31.74
CA ARG A 214 -45.15 -58.17 -32.77
C ARG A 214 -45.20 -59.11 -33.98
N ASN A 215 -44.04 -59.58 -34.45
CA ASN A 215 -43.96 -60.53 -35.56
C ASN A 215 -44.55 -61.90 -35.19
N ASP A 216 -44.34 -62.36 -33.97
CA ASP A 216 -44.93 -63.61 -33.46
C ASP A 216 -46.47 -63.49 -33.34
N LEU A 217 -46.98 -62.37 -32.84
CA LEU A 217 -48.43 -62.08 -32.83
C LEU A 217 -49.04 -62.04 -34.24
N GLU A 218 -48.31 -61.51 -35.21
CA GLU A 218 -48.73 -61.49 -36.61
C GLU A 218 -48.72 -62.90 -37.24
N ALA A 219 -47.79 -63.77 -36.83
CA ALA A 219 -47.80 -65.19 -37.18
C ALA A 219 -48.99 -65.93 -36.55
N TYR A 220 -49.26 -65.72 -35.25
CA TYR A 220 -50.44 -66.28 -34.58
C TYR A 220 -51.76 -65.83 -35.24
N ARG A 221 -51.84 -64.57 -35.68
CA ARG A 221 -53.00 -64.07 -36.42
C ARG A 221 -53.23 -64.81 -37.74
N LYS A 222 -52.15 -65.16 -38.45
CA LYS A 222 -52.22 -65.96 -39.69
C LYS A 222 -52.66 -67.40 -39.42
N GLU A 223 -52.16 -68.03 -38.36
CA GLU A 223 -52.59 -69.37 -37.95
C GLU A 223 -54.08 -69.40 -37.54
N LEU A 224 -54.56 -68.38 -36.84
CA LEU A 224 -55.96 -68.28 -36.42
C LEU A 224 -56.90 -68.20 -37.63
N MET A 225 -56.57 -67.35 -38.62
CA MET A 225 -57.33 -67.28 -39.89
C MET A 225 -57.35 -68.62 -40.64
N GLN A 226 -56.26 -69.39 -40.55
CA GLN A 226 -56.18 -70.69 -41.22
C GLN A 226 -57.08 -71.73 -40.53
N ARG A 227 -57.14 -71.73 -39.19
CA ARG A 227 -58.07 -72.56 -38.42
C ARG A 227 -59.54 -72.20 -38.66
N GLU A 228 -59.86 -70.92 -38.79
CA GLU A 228 -61.21 -70.46 -39.13
C GLU A 228 -61.64 -70.97 -40.52
N ALA A 229 -60.74 -70.95 -41.51
CA ALA A 229 -61.01 -71.48 -42.84
C ALA A 229 -61.27 -73.01 -42.82
N ASP A 230 -60.58 -73.76 -41.96
CA ASP A 230 -60.79 -75.19 -41.80
C ASP A 230 -62.08 -75.54 -41.04
N LEU A 231 -62.50 -74.71 -40.07
CA LEU A 231 -63.80 -74.86 -39.39
C LEU A 231 -64.97 -74.66 -40.36
N VAL A 232 -64.89 -73.66 -41.25
CA VAL A 232 -65.91 -73.43 -42.29
C VAL A 232 -66.02 -74.61 -43.27
N LYS A 233 -64.94 -75.35 -43.52
CA LYS A 233 -64.98 -76.58 -44.32
C LYS A 233 -65.68 -77.73 -43.56
N ARG A 234 -65.35 -77.94 -42.28
CA ARG A 234 -66.00 -78.95 -41.44
C ARG A 234 -67.50 -78.69 -41.24
N GLU A 235 -67.91 -77.43 -41.13
CA GLU A 235 -69.32 -77.02 -41.06
C GLU A 235 -70.11 -77.50 -42.30
N LYS A 236 -69.51 -77.37 -43.49
CA LYS A 236 -70.11 -77.84 -44.75
C LYS A 236 -70.17 -79.37 -44.83
N GLU A 237 -69.16 -80.07 -44.33
CA GLU A 237 -69.17 -81.54 -44.24
C GLU A 237 -70.27 -82.03 -43.29
N PHE A 238 -70.51 -81.31 -42.18
CA PHE A 238 -71.57 -81.62 -41.22
C PHE A 238 -72.98 -81.40 -41.79
N GLN A 239 -73.17 -80.39 -42.65
CA GLN A 239 -74.44 -80.19 -43.35
C GLN A 239 -74.76 -81.32 -44.34
N VAL A 240 -73.74 -81.89 -45.00
CA VAL A 240 -73.92 -83.03 -45.93
C VAL A 240 -74.25 -84.33 -45.19
N THR A 241 -73.67 -84.58 -44.01
CA THR A 241 -74.01 -85.76 -43.19
C THR A 241 -75.37 -85.63 -42.51
N SER A 242 -75.79 -84.42 -42.15
CA SER A 242 -77.13 -84.15 -41.63
C SER A 242 -78.23 -84.45 -42.65
N ALA A 243 -78.02 -84.15 -43.94
CA ALA A 243 -78.97 -84.49 -45.01
C ALA A 243 -79.15 -86.02 -45.20
N LYS A 244 -78.07 -86.81 -45.09
CA LYS A 244 -78.12 -88.29 -45.17
C LYS A 244 -78.89 -88.92 -44.00
N LEU A 245 -78.91 -88.28 -42.83
CA LEU A 245 -79.71 -88.71 -41.67
C LEU A 245 -81.22 -88.45 -41.85
N GLY A 246 -81.61 -87.58 -42.78
CA GLY A 246 -83.00 -87.35 -43.18
C GLY A 246 -83.54 -88.47 -44.06
N GLU A 247 -82.76 -88.89 -45.07
CA GLU A 247 -83.12 -89.98 -46.00
C GLU A 247 -83.31 -91.32 -45.27
N MET A 248 -82.47 -91.62 -44.27
CA MET A 248 -82.61 -92.83 -43.45
C MET A 248 -83.89 -92.86 -42.60
N ARG A 249 -84.49 -91.71 -42.26
CA ARG A 249 -85.75 -91.67 -41.49
C ARG A 249 -86.97 -91.97 -42.36
N GLU A 250 -86.94 -91.63 -43.65
CA GLU A 250 -88.03 -91.95 -44.58
C GLU A 250 -88.06 -93.45 -44.95
N GLU A 251 -86.90 -94.12 -44.97
CA GLU A 251 -86.80 -95.57 -45.19
C GLU A 251 -87.38 -96.39 -44.02
N ILE A 252 -87.26 -95.88 -42.78
CA ILE A 252 -87.80 -96.53 -41.57
C ILE A 252 -89.34 -96.50 -41.56
N SER A 253 -89.98 -95.41 -42.02
CA SER A 253 -91.45 -95.35 -42.10
C SER A 253 -92.06 -96.33 -43.12
N ARG A 254 -91.33 -96.68 -44.19
CA ARG A 254 -91.79 -97.69 -45.17
C ARG A 254 -91.79 -99.11 -44.62
N LEU A 255 -90.88 -99.42 -43.69
CA LEU A 255 -90.79 -100.73 -43.04
C LEU A 255 -91.88 -100.95 -41.98
N GLU A 256 -92.39 -99.87 -41.38
CA GLU A 256 -93.48 -99.93 -40.39
C GLU A 256 -94.85 -100.22 -41.02
N GLU A 257 -95.07 -99.84 -42.29
CA GLU A 257 -96.30 -100.16 -43.03
C GLU A 257 -96.36 -101.62 -43.50
N ALA A 258 -95.21 -102.25 -43.77
CA ALA A 258 -95.11 -103.68 -44.11
C ALA A 258 -95.45 -104.60 -42.92
N LYS A 259 -95.11 -104.17 -41.69
CA LYS A 259 -95.43 -104.88 -40.44
C LYS A 259 -96.94 -105.00 -40.20
N LYS A 260 -97.73 -104.03 -40.67
CA LYS A 260 -99.19 -103.98 -40.47
C LYS A 260 -99.95 -105.02 -41.31
N ARG A 261 -99.37 -105.51 -42.42
CA ARG A 261 -99.97 -106.55 -43.30
C ARG A 261 -99.80 -107.97 -42.77
N LEU A 262 -98.73 -108.26 -42.02
CA LEU A 262 -98.47 -109.56 -41.40
C LEU A 262 -99.36 -109.83 -40.16
N GLY A 263 -99.98 -108.79 -39.59
CA GLY A 263 -100.90 -108.92 -38.46
C GLY A 263 -102.25 -109.57 -38.83
N GLN A 264 -102.64 -109.54 -40.10
CA GLN A 264 -103.93 -110.08 -40.58
C GLN A 264 -103.89 -111.61 -40.82
N GLU A 265 -102.70 -112.23 -40.89
CA GLU A 265 -102.53 -113.68 -40.97
C GLU A 265 -102.62 -114.36 -39.58
N LEU A 266 -102.43 -113.60 -38.50
CA LEU A 266 -102.42 -114.07 -37.11
C LEU A 266 -103.82 -114.37 -36.56
N GLU A 267 -104.87 -113.68 -37.06
CA GLU A 267 -106.29 -113.90 -36.73
C GLU A 267 -106.79 -115.32 -37.11
N SER A 268 -106.11 -115.99 -38.05
CA SER A 268 -106.44 -117.36 -38.45
C SER A 268 -105.95 -118.43 -37.46
N LEU A 269 -104.95 -118.11 -36.64
CA LEU A 269 -104.37 -118.98 -35.61
C LEU A 269 -105.08 -118.84 -34.26
N GLU A 270 -105.80 -117.73 -34.05
CA GLU A 270 -106.59 -117.42 -32.85
C GLU A 270 -107.77 -118.38 -32.64
N LYS A 271 -108.27 -118.97 -33.74
CA LYS A 271 -109.34 -119.99 -33.72
C LYS A 271 -108.88 -121.34 -33.14
N ASN A 272 -107.56 -121.60 -33.09
CA ASN A 272 -106.94 -122.81 -32.54
C ASN A 272 -106.69 -122.70 -31.01
N ILE A 273 -106.75 -121.47 -30.46
CA ILE A 273 -106.44 -121.18 -29.04
C ILE A 273 -107.67 -121.34 -28.13
N GLN A 274 -108.89 -121.37 -28.68
CA GLN A 274 -110.12 -121.54 -27.89
C GLN A 274 -110.25 -122.88 -27.14
N GLU A 275 -109.41 -123.88 -27.44
CA GLU A 275 -109.41 -125.17 -26.72
C GLU A 275 -108.53 -125.17 -25.45
N ARG A 276 -107.76 -124.10 -25.18
CA ARG A 276 -106.78 -124.01 -24.06
C ARG A 276 -107.17 -123.06 -22.90
N LEU A 277 -108.36 -122.48 -22.94
CA LEU A 277 -108.85 -121.40 -22.07
C LEU A 277 -108.89 -121.64 -20.53
N PRO A 278 -109.07 -122.86 -19.98
CA PRO A 278 -109.15 -123.02 -18.52
C PRO A 278 -107.82 -122.85 -17.75
N TRP A 279 -106.66 -122.90 -18.42
CA TRP A 279 -105.34 -122.72 -17.79
C TRP A 279 -104.86 -121.25 -17.76
N LEU A 280 -105.44 -120.38 -18.59
CA LEU A 280 -105.07 -118.97 -18.73
C LEU A 280 -105.57 -118.08 -17.59
N ASN A 281 -106.77 -118.34 -17.05
CA ASN A 281 -107.40 -117.52 -16.00
C ASN A 281 -106.64 -117.51 -14.66
N LYS A 282 -105.75 -118.48 -14.41
CA LYS A 282 -104.91 -118.47 -13.20
C LYS A 282 -103.64 -117.62 -13.37
N ARG A 283 -103.17 -117.45 -14.62
CA ARG A 283 -101.95 -116.72 -14.94
C ARG A 283 -102.16 -115.20 -15.06
N GLU A 284 -103.37 -114.76 -15.42
CA GLU A 284 -103.74 -113.33 -15.44
C GLU A 284 -103.67 -112.67 -14.07
N LYS A 285 -104.02 -113.40 -13.00
CA LYS A 285 -104.01 -112.84 -11.64
C LYS A 285 -102.59 -112.58 -11.12
N ASP A 286 -101.66 -113.48 -11.43
CA ASP A 286 -100.24 -113.32 -11.06
C ASP A 286 -99.55 -112.21 -11.90
N LEU A 287 -100.05 -111.91 -13.11
CA LEU A 287 -99.55 -110.83 -13.96
C LEU A 287 -99.94 -109.44 -13.46
N ALA A 288 -101.19 -109.26 -13.00
CA ALA A 288 -101.66 -107.98 -12.46
C ALA A 288 -100.88 -107.53 -11.20
N ASP A 289 -100.58 -108.45 -10.28
CA ASP A 289 -99.76 -108.15 -9.10
C ASP A 289 -98.30 -107.80 -9.48
N GLY A 290 -97.79 -108.37 -10.58
CA GLY A 290 -96.48 -108.04 -11.15
C GLY A 290 -96.42 -106.64 -11.77
N GLU A 291 -97.46 -106.23 -12.50
CA GLU A 291 -97.57 -104.91 -13.12
C GLU A 291 -97.59 -103.78 -12.07
N GLN A 292 -98.33 -103.96 -10.97
CA GLN A 292 -98.41 -102.96 -9.89
C GLN A 292 -97.04 -102.71 -9.24
N LYS A 293 -96.24 -103.77 -9.09
CA LYS A 293 -94.88 -103.72 -8.52
C LYS A 293 -93.87 -103.02 -9.44
N VAL A 294 -94.05 -103.16 -10.75
CA VAL A 294 -93.23 -102.46 -11.75
C VAL A 294 -93.53 -100.96 -11.75
N ILE A 295 -94.80 -100.57 -11.61
CA ILE A 295 -95.19 -99.15 -11.51
C ILE A 295 -94.56 -98.49 -10.28
N GLU A 296 -94.62 -99.12 -9.10
CA GLU A 296 -93.96 -98.59 -7.89
C GLU A 296 -92.44 -98.47 -8.04
N LEU A 297 -91.80 -99.41 -8.73
CA LEU A 297 -90.35 -99.35 -9.00
C LEU A 297 -89.99 -98.23 -9.99
N LEU A 298 -90.82 -98.01 -11.01
CA LEU A 298 -90.64 -96.92 -11.97
C LEU A 298 -90.80 -95.56 -11.31
N GLU A 299 -91.77 -95.39 -10.42
CA GLU A 299 -91.94 -94.15 -9.65
C GLU A 299 -90.71 -93.89 -8.75
N LYS A 300 -90.22 -94.89 -8.02
CA LYS A 300 -88.98 -94.79 -7.22
C LYS A 300 -87.75 -94.46 -8.07
N LEU A 301 -87.65 -95.04 -9.27
CA LEU A 301 -86.54 -94.79 -10.19
C LEU A 301 -86.59 -93.36 -10.74
N SER A 302 -87.79 -92.87 -11.09
CA SER A 302 -88.00 -91.51 -11.56
C SER A 302 -87.68 -90.47 -10.48
N ALA A 303 -88.09 -90.71 -9.23
CA ALA A 303 -87.74 -89.86 -8.09
C ALA A 303 -86.22 -89.82 -7.87
N ARG A 304 -85.55 -90.98 -7.93
CA ARG A 304 -84.09 -91.07 -7.79
C ARG A 304 -83.34 -90.39 -8.94
N GLN A 305 -83.89 -90.44 -10.16
CA GLN A 305 -83.31 -89.76 -11.31
C GLN A 305 -83.40 -88.24 -11.17
N GLU A 306 -84.53 -87.73 -10.65
CA GLU A 306 -84.70 -86.31 -10.35
C GLU A 306 -83.77 -85.85 -9.21
N ASP A 307 -83.60 -86.65 -8.15
CA ASP A 307 -82.64 -86.36 -7.08
C ASP A 307 -81.19 -86.33 -7.57
N LEU A 308 -80.81 -87.28 -8.43
CA LEU A 308 -79.48 -87.30 -9.06
C LEU A 308 -79.26 -86.09 -9.97
N ARG A 309 -80.31 -85.65 -10.67
CA ARG A 309 -80.24 -84.44 -11.49
C ARG A 309 -80.02 -83.19 -10.64
N LYS A 310 -80.78 -83.02 -9.55
CA LYS A 310 -80.60 -81.92 -8.59
C LYS A 310 -79.19 -81.93 -7.97
N LEU A 311 -78.69 -83.10 -7.60
CA LEU A 311 -77.33 -83.25 -7.09
C LEU A 311 -76.27 -82.88 -8.15
N GLY A 312 -76.49 -83.24 -9.41
CA GLY A 312 -75.63 -82.84 -10.53
C GLY A 312 -75.61 -81.33 -10.75
N GLU A 313 -76.77 -80.68 -10.71
CA GLU A 313 -76.89 -79.22 -10.79
C GLU A 313 -76.18 -78.54 -9.59
N GLU A 314 -76.29 -79.08 -8.38
CA GLU A 314 -75.63 -78.55 -7.20
C GLU A 314 -74.12 -78.75 -7.21
N LEU A 315 -73.62 -79.90 -7.68
CA LEU A 315 -72.19 -80.13 -7.90
C LEU A 315 -71.60 -79.19 -8.93
N GLU A 316 -72.32 -78.90 -10.01
CA GLU A 316 -71.85 -77.97 -11.03
C GLU A 316 -71.81 -76.53 -10.50
N ARG A 317 -72.82 -76.10 -9.74
CA ARG A 317 -72.77 -74.81 -9.03
C ARG A 317 -71.56 -74.71 -8.10
N ARG A 318 -71.28 -75.78 -7.35
CA ARG A 318 -70.14 -75.82 -6.42
C ARG A 318 -68.80 -75.83 -7.14
N ARG A 319 -68.72 -76.46 -8.31
CA ARG A 319 -67.54 -76.42 -9.19
C ARG A 319 -67.27 -75.00 -9.68
N VAL A 320 -68.30 -74.28 -10.13
CA VAL A 320 -68.17 -72.88 -10.55
C VAL A 320 -67.71 -72.01 -9.37
N GLU A 321 -68.34 -72.13 -8.20
CA GLU A 321 -67.96 -71.37 -7.00
C GLU A 321 -66.51 -71.64 -6.56
N LEU A 322 -66.05 -72.89 -6.64
CA LEU A 322 -64.66 -73.25 -6.34
C LEU A 322 -63.69 -72.62 -7.35
N ASN A 323 -64.02 -72.65 -8.64
CA ASN A 323 -63.18 -72.05 -9.67
C ASN A 323 -63.08 -70.52 -9.51
N ASP A 324 -64.19 -69.86 -9.15
CA ASP A 324 -64.21 -68.43 -8.85
C ASP A 324 -63.37 -68.09 -7.62
N ARG A 325 -63.43 -68.93 -6.58
CA ARG A 325 -62.56 -68.80 -5.39
C ARG A 325 -61.09 -69.00 -5.73
N GLU A 326 -60.74 -69.99 -6.54
CA GLU A 326 -59.37 -70.21 -6.99
C GLU A 326 -58.83 -69.00 -7.78
N LEU A 327 -59.66 -68.42 -8.64
CA LEU A 327 -59.31 -67.21 -9.38
C LEU A 327 -59.09 -66.02 -8.44
N ALA A 328 -59.98 -65.83 -7.46
CA ALA A 328 -59.86 -64.77 -6.46
C ALA A 328 -58.57 -64.93 -5.63
N ILE A 329 -58.24 -66.16 -5.20
CA ILE A 329 -57.00 -66.45 -4.47
C ILE A 329 -55.78 -66.09 -5.32
N LYS A 330 -55.72 -66.52 -6.59
CA LYS A 330 -54.62 -66.16 -7.51
C LYS A 330 -54.47 -64.64 -7.67
N GLN A 331 -55.58 -63.90 -7.75
CA GLN A 331 -55.54 -62.44 -7.80
C GLN A 331 -55.00 -61.83 -6.50
N HIS A 332 -55.37 -62.37 -5.34
CA HIS A 332 -54.86 -61.92 -4.06
C HIS A 332 -53.36 -62.23 -3.88
N GLU A 333 -52.90 -63.40 -4.30
CA GLU A 333 -51.47 -63.76 -4.32
C GLU A 333 -50.66 -62.83 -5.22
N ALA A 334 -51.18 -62.51 -6.41
CA ALA A 334 -50.55 -61.55 -7.31
C ALA A 334 -50.47 -60.14 -6.70
N LYS A 335 -51.54 -59.70 -6.01
CA LYS A 335 -51.53 -58.45 -5.25
C LYS A 335 -50.49 -58.51 -4.14
N LEU A 336 -50.48 -59.53 -3.30
CA LEU A 336 -49.50 -59.68 -2.21
C LEU A 336 -48.05 -59.59 -2.71
N LYS A 337 -47.70 -60.31 -3.78
CA LYS A 337 -46.37 -60.22 -4.40
C LYS A 337 -46.01 -58.80 -4.85
N ASN A 338 -46.97 -58.06 -5.41
CA ASN A 338 -46.75 -56.67 -5.80
C ASN A 338 -46.52 -55.77 -4.57
N TRP A 339 -47.30 -55.97 -3.50
CA TRP A 339 -47.12 -55.22 -2.25
C TRP A 339 -45.77 -55.53 -1.59
N GLU A 340 -45.33 -56.79 -1.57
CA GLU A 340 -44.01 -57.20 -1.09
C GLU A 340 -42.89 -56.53 -1.89
N SER A 341 -42.99 -56.52 -3.23
CA SER A 341 -42.02 -55.85 -4.10
C SER A 341 -41.96 -54.35 -3.81
N ASN A 342 -43.11 -53.69 -3.66
CA ASN A 342 -43.17 -52.27 -3.34
C ASN A 342 -42.59 -51.96 -1.95
N LEU A 343 -42.82 -52.83 -0.97
CA LEU A 343 -42.28 -52.68 0.37
C LEU A 343 -40.75 -52.76 0.36
N ILE A 344 -40.18 -53.76 -0.33
CA ILE A 344 -38.73 -53.92 -0.50
C ILE A 344 -38.11 -52.69 -1.19
N GLU A 345 -38.80 -52.13 -2.19
CA GLU A 345 -38.33 -50.91 -2.86
C GLU A 345 -38.34 -49.71 -1.91
N LYS A 346 -39.38 -49.58 -1.07
CA LYS A 346 -39.48 -48.52 -0.07
C LYS A 346 -38.42 -48.65 1.03
N GLU A 347 -38.13 -49.86 1.49
CA GLU A 347 -37.04 -50.13 2.44
C GLU A 347 -35.69 -49.68 1.88
N LYS A 348 -35.39 -50.03 0.63
CA LYS A 348 -34.17 -49.57 -0.06
C LYS A 348 -34.14 -48.05 -0.21
N GLU A 349 -35.28 -47.41 -0.45
CA GLU A 349 -35.37 -45.94 -0.53
C GLU A 349 -35.10 -45.28 0.83
N VAL A 350 -35.60 -45.86 1.92
CA VAL A 350 -35.34 -45.41 3.29
C VAL A 350 -33.86 -45.56 3.64
N GLU A 351 -33.25 -46.71 3.39
CA GLU A 351 -31.81 -46.93 3.63
C GLU A 351 -30.93 -45.91 2.90
N ARG A 352 -31.26 -45.61 1.64
CA ARG A 352 -30.55 -44.56 0.86
C ARG A 352 -30.69 -43.18 1.50
N ARG A 353 -31.90 -42.84 1.99
CA ARG A 353 -32.14 -41.55 2.66
C ARG A 353 -31.37 -41.45 3.97
N GLU A 354 -31.34 -42.52 4.76
CA GLU A 354 -30.55 -42.58 6.01
C GLU A 354 -29.06 -42.41 5.75
N ALA A 355 -28.52 -43.06 4.71
CA ALA A 355 -27.13 -42.90 4.32
C ALA A 355 -26.80 -41.46 3.91
N LEU A 356 -27.67 -40.83 3.10
CA LEU A 356 -27.54 -39.43 2.70
C LEU A 356 -27.60 -38.48 3.91
N LEU A 357 -28.47 -38.78 4.88
CA LEU A 357 -28.65 -37.96 6.07
C LEU A 357 -27.39 -38.02 6.96
N LYS A 358 -26.81 -39.21 7.17
CA LYS A 358 -25.53 -39.37 7.86
C LYS A 358 -24.38 -38.63 7.16
N GLU A 359 -24.35 -38.61 5.84
CA GLU A 359 -23.35 -37.85 5.07
C GLU A 359 -23.51 -36.34 5.30
N LYS A 360 -24.76 -35.84 5.27
CA LYS A 360 -25.05 -34.44 5.56
C LYS A 360 -24.70 -34.04 6.99
N GLU A 361 -24.97 -34.88 7.98
CA GLU A 361 -24.60 -34.63 9.38
C GLU A 361 -23.08 -34.52 9.55
N LYS A 362 -22.30 -35.38 8.89
CA LYS A 362 -20.84 -35.28 8.88
C LYS A 362 -20.37 -33.97 8.25
N ALA A 363 -20.90 -33.62 7.09
CA ALA A 363 -20.56 -32.37 6.41
C ALA A 363 -20.93 -31.13 7.24
N LEU A 364 -22.04 -31.18 7.97
CA LEU A 364 -22.49 -30.10 8.84
C LEU A 364 -21.58 -29.96 10.06
N SER A 365 -21.17 -31.08 10.68
CA SER A 365 -20.21 -31.08 11.79
C SER A 365 -18.82 -30.57 11.36
N GLU A 366 -18.36 -30.91 10.16
CA GLU A 366 -17.10 -30.36 9.60
C GLU A 366 -17.21 -28.84 9.38
N ARG A 367 -18.37 -28.38 8.90
CA ARG A 367 -18.62 -26.96 8.69
C ARG A 367 -18.69 -26.17 9.99
N GLU A 368 -19.32 -26.72 11.03
CA GLU A 368 -19.32 -26.12 12.37
C GLU A 368 -17.90 -25.95 12.92
N LYS A 369 -17.03 -26.97 12.77
CA LYS A 369 -15.62 -26.87 13.16
C LYS A 369 -14.88 -25.77 12.40
N ALA A 370 -15.15 -25.64 11.11
CA ALA A 370 -14.54 -24.58 10.29
C ALA A 370 -14.99 -23.18 10.74
N VAL A 371 -16.29 -23.00 11.04
CA VAL A 371 -16.83 -21.73 11.55
C VAL A 371 -16.19 -21.36 12.88
N VAL A 372 -16.08 -22.29 13.83
CA VAL A 372 -15.42 -22.04 15.12
C VAL A 372 -13.95 -21.64 14.93
N ALA A 373 -13.24 -22.29 14.00
CA ALA A 373 -11.86 -21.94 13.70
C ALA A 373 -11.73 -20.52 13.10
N ASP A 374 -12.68 -20.10 12.27
CA ASP A 374 -12.69 -18.76 11.69
C ASP A 374 -13.10 -17.69 12.71
N GLU A 375 -14.01 -17.99 13.65
CA GLU A 375 -14.33 -17.12 14.79
C GLU A 375 -13.11 -16.88 15.68
N GLU A 376 -12.31 -17.92 15.96
CA GLU A 376 -11.08 -17.80 16.75
C GLU A 376 -10.05 -16.91 16.03
N LYS A 377 -9.89 -17.07 14.71
CA LYS A 377 -9.02 -16.20 13.88
C LYS A 377 -9.50 -14.75 13.93
N ALA A 378 -10.80 -14.51 13.79
CA ALA A 378 -11.37 -13.17 13.84
C ALA A 378 -11.12 -12.49 15.20
N LYS A 379 -11.27 -13.24 16.30
CA LYS A 379 -10.97 -12.76 17.65
C LYS A 379 -9.49 -12.38 17.82
N ASN A 380 -8.58 -13.18 17.27
CA ASN A 380 -7.15 -12.88 17.30
C ASN A 380 -6.80 -11.62 16.49
N ILE A 381 -7.40 -11.44 15.32
CA ILE A 381 -7.23 -10.23 14.50
C ILE A 381 -7.73 -8.99 15.26
N LEU A 382 -8.90 -9.08 15.91
CA LEU A 382 -9.43 -7.97 16.71
C LEU A 382 -8.51 -7.59 17.88
N GLN A 383 -7.92 -8.59 18.55
CA GLN A 383 -6.94 -8.33 19.60
C GLN A 383 -5.67 -7.66 19.07
N ASP A 384 -5.17 -8.08 17.90
CA ASP A 384 -3.99 -7.46 17.27
C ASP A 384 -4.28 -6.00 16.87
N LEU A 385 -5.45 -5.76 16.27
CA LEU A 385 -5.91 -4.41 15.94
C LEU A 385 -6.02 -3.51 17.17
N SER A 386 -6.56 -4.02 18.27
CA SER A 386 -6.64 -3.28 19.53
C SER A 386 -5.25 -2.90 20.07
N LYS A 387 -4.27 -3.81 20.00
CA LYS A 387 -2.88 -3.51 20.40
C LYS A 387 -2.24 -2.44 19.50
N ARG A 388 -2.48 -2.53 18.18
CA ARG A 388 -1.97 -1.54 17.22
C ARG A 388 -2.57 -0.15 17.43
N LEU A 389 -3.86 -0.07 17.72
CA LEU A 389 -4.52 1.21 18.05
C LEU A 389 -3.92 1.83 19.31
N ALA A 390 -3.74 1.06 20.38
CA ALA A 390 -3.10 1.55 21.60
C ALA A 390 -1.67 2.06 21.36
N PHE A 391 -0.89 1.37 20.51
CA PHE A 391 0.45 1.82 20.13
C PHE A 391 0.43 3.12 19.33
N ILE A 392 -0.53 3.30 18.43
CA ILE A 392 -0.69 4.55 17.66
C ILE A 392 -1.05 5.69 18.59
N GLU A 393 -2.00 5.52 19.50
CA GLU A 393 -2.37 6.54 20.50
C GLU A 393 -1.17 6.96 21.37
N GLU A 394 -0.32 6.02 21.76
CA GLU A 394 0.90 6.31 22.51
C GLU A 394 1.90 7.13 21.68
N LYS A 395 2.05 6.80 20.39
CA LYS A 395 2.92 7.56 19.46
C LYS A 395 2.40 8.96 19.18
N GLU A 396 1.09 9.13 19.04
CA GLU A 396 0.47 10.45 18.89
C GLU A 396 0.72 11.32 20.12
N LYS A 397 0.54 10.78 21.33
CA LYS A 397 0.90 11.50 22.57
C LYS A 397 2.37 11.91 22.58
N ALA A 398 3.28 11.00 22.28
CA ALA A 398 4.72 11.31 22.23
C ALA A 398 5.07 12.38 21.16
N LEU A 399 4.38 12.40 20.03
CA LEU A 399 4.53 13.44 19.01
C LEU A 399 4.03 14.79 19.51
N THR A 400 2.84 14.85 20.11
CA THR A 400 2.31 16.10 20.68
C THR A 400 3.22 16.68 21.76
N GLU A 401 3.82 15.84 22.63
CA GLU A 401 4.80 16.30 23.61
C GLU A 401 6.08 16.85 22.97
N ARG A 402 6.51 16.25 21.86
CA ARG A 402 7.69 16.70 21.11
C ARG A 402 7.41 18.04 20.42
N ASP A 403 6.23 18.20 19.83
CA ASP A 403 5.81 19.45 19.21
C ASP A 403 5.70 20.58 20.23
N GLN A 404 5.13 20.31 21.41
CA GLN A 404 5.08 21.26 22.51
C GLN A 404 6.48 21.71 22.93
N LYS A 405 7.42 20.76 23.07
CA LYS A 405 8.82 21.08 23.37
C LYS A 405 9.43 21.94 22.27
N LEU A 406 9.28 21.57 20.99
CA LEU A 406 9.82 22.35 19.87
C LEU A 406 9.30 23.79 19.88
N GLN A 407 8.02 23.99 20.19
CA GLN A 407 7.43 25.32 20.30
C GLN A 407 8.03 26.12 21.47
N ASP A 408 8.31 25.48 22.61
CA ASP A 408 9.05 26.13 23.71
C ASP A 408 10.49 26.51 23.31
N TRP A 409 11.16 25.66 22.52
CA TRP A 409 12.50 25.96 21.99
C TRP A 409 12.46 27.12 21.00
N GLU A 410 11.47 27.18 20.11
CA GLU A 410 11.28 28.30 19.18
C GLU A 410 11.04 29.62 19.92
N ASN A 411 10.20 29.60 20.98
CA ASN A 411 9.94 30.78 21.79
C ASN A 411 11.22 31.25 22.50
N LYS A 412 11.99 30.34 23.10
CA LYS A 412 13.30 30.67 23.69
C LYS A 412 14.23 31.26 22.64
N LEU A 413 14.32 30.68 21.45
CA LEU A 413 15.18 31.17 20.38
C LEU A 413 14.83 32.63 20.02
N LYS A 414 13.54 32.95 19.90
CA LYS A 414 13.08 34.33 19.67
C LYS A 414 13.49 35.28 20.78
N GLU A 415 13.36 34.88 22.05
CA GLU A 415 13.83 35.69 23.18
C GLU A 415 15.35 35.93 23.12
N TRP A 416 16.13 34.92 22.72
CA TRP A 416 17.57 35.05 22.52
C TRP A 416 17.92 35.99 21.37
N GLU A 417 17.19 35.93 20.25
CA GLU A 417 17.35 36.84 19.12
C GLU A 417 17.05 38.29 19.50
N GLU A 418 15.98 38.54 20.27
CA GLU A 418 15.65 39.86 20.80
C GLU A 418 16.74 40.40 21.74
N ARG A 419 17.27 39.55 22.63
CA ARG A 419 18.40 39.92 23.51
C ARG A 419 19.66 40.25 22.73
N LEU A 420 20.01 39.44 21.73
CA LEU A 420 21.17 39.70 20.87
C LEU A 420 21.03 41.00 20.09
N LYS A 421 19.81 41.33 19.65
CA LYS A 421 19.52 42.61 19.01
C LYS A 421 19.73 43.78 19.99
N GLY A 422 19.23 43.67 21.23
CA GLY A 422 19.45 44.67 22.27
C GLY A 422 20.93 44.88 22.60
N TRP A 423 21.71 43.80 22.75
CA TRP A 423 23.16 43.89 22.96
C TRP A 423 23.91 44.53 21.79
N ARG A 424 23.47 44.28 20.56
CA ARG A 424 24.04 44.92 19.37
C ARG A 424 23.81 46.43 19.39
N GLU A 425 22.58 46.85 19.70
CA GLU A 425 22.22 48.27 19.82
C GLU A 425 23.02 48.96 20.96
N GLU A 426 23.21 48.29 22.10
CA GLU A 426 24.07 48.78 23.19
C GLU A 426 25.54 48.91 22.79
N LEU A 427 26.07 47.93 22.06
CA LEU A 427 27.44 47.97 21.53
C LEU A 427 27.64 49.12 20.55
N ASP A 428 26.68 49.35 19.65
CA ASP A 428 26.71 50.47 18.72
C ASP A 428 26.68 51.81 19.47
N HIS A 429 25.83 51.94 20.50
CA HIS A 429 25.82 53.12 21.37
C HIS A 429 27.15 53.34 22.12
N MET A 430 27.72 52.27 22.69
CA MET A 430 29.03 52.34 23.36
C MET A 430 30.13 52.73 22.38
N SER A 431 30.11 52.21 21.16
CA SER A 431 31.06 52.53 20.08
C SER A 431 30.98 54.02 19.69
N ILE A 432 29.77 54.54 19.50
CA ILE A 432 29.55 55.98 19.22
C ILE A 432 30.09 56.84 20.37
N SER A 433 29.74 56.51 21.62
CA SER A 433 30.21 57.23 22.81
C SER A 433 31.74 57.17 22.97
N LEU A 434 32.37 56.03 22.67
CA LEU A 434 33.83 55.90 22.67
C LEU A 434 34.48 56.81 21.64
N ASN A 435 33.95 56.82 20.42
CA ASN A 435 34.44 57.67 19.33
C ASN A 435 34.31 59.16 19.66
N GLU A 436 33.22 59.57 20.33
CA GLU A 436 33.08 60.94 20.84
C GLU A 436 34.11 61.29 21.93
N LYS A 437 34.36 60.35 22.86
CA LYS A 437 35.41 60.53 23.89
C LYS A 437 36.79 60.62 23.26
N GLU A 438 37.08 59.81 22.25
CA GLU A 438 38.34 59.82 21.52
C GLU A 438 38.55 61.14 20.77
N LYS A 439 37.51 61.67 20.10
CA LYS A 439 37.54 63.02 19.51
C LYS A 439 37.81 64.10 20.54
N ARG A 440 37.15 64.06 21.70
CA ARG A 440 37.39 65.02 22.80
C ARG A 440 38.81 64.91 23.37
N LEU A 441 39.39 63.71 23.44
CA LEU A 441 40.76 63.51 23.86
C LEU A 441 41.75 64.09 22.85
N LEU A 442 41.56 63.83 21.56
CA LEU A 442 42.34 64.44 20.47
C LEU A 442 42.28 65.98 20.48
N GLU A 443 41.12 66.56 20.74
CA GLU A 443 40.99 68.02 20.91
C GLU A 443 41.75 68.52 22.13
N ARG A 444 41.66 67.80 23.26
CA ARG A 444 42.42 68.12 24.47
C ARG A 444 43.93 68.04 24.25
N GLU A 445 44.39 67.03 23.53
CA GLU A 445 45.80 66.81 23.18
C GLU A 445 46.31 67.98 22.33
N LYS A 446 45.58 68.38 21.28
CA LYS A 446 45.92 69.58 20.49
C LYS A 446 46.00 70.86 21.34
N VAL A 447 45.12 71.02 22.32
CA VAL A 447 45.15 72.16 23.24
C VAL A 447 46.35 72.09 24.18
N LEU A 448 46.74 70.90 24.64
CA LEU A 448 47.93 70.69 25.44
C LEU A 448 49.19 70.96 24.62
N ASP A 449 49.32 70.44 23.40
CA ASP A 449 50.42 70.71 22.49
C ASP A 449 50.58 72.21 22.24
N ALA A 450 49.47 72.93 21.99
CA ALA A 450 49.49 74.38 21.81
C ALA A 450 49.93 75.13 23.09
N ARG A 451 49.56 74.63 24.27
CA ARG A 451 50.02 75.18 25.56
C ARG A 451 51.50 74.88 25.80
N GLU A 452 51.97 73.67 25.51
CA GLU A 452 53.37 73.29 25.62
C GLU A 452 54.23 74.14 24.69
N ALA A 453 53.86 74.28 23.42
CA ALA A 453 54.55 75.15 22.47
C ALA A 453 54.59 76.61 22.94
N LYS A 454 53.51 77.10 23.56
CA LYS A 454 53.47 78.44 24.15
C LYS A 454 54.42 78.57 25.34
N VAL A 455 54.44 77.60 26.25
CA VAL A 455 55.36 77.58 27.40
C VAL A 455 56.81 77.49 26.93
N GLU A 456 57.10 76.67 25.91
CA GLU A 456 58.43 76.54 25.33
C GLU A 456 58.88 77.86 24.66
N GLY A 457 57.97 78.55 23.96
CA GLY A 457 58.19 79.90 23.44
C GLY A 457 58.51 80.91 24.55
N GLN A 458 57.71 80.92 25.62
CA GLN A 458 57.95 81.77 26.79
C GLN A 458 59.28 81.44 27.49
N MET A 459 59.67 80.17 27.55
CA MET A 459 60.97 79.75 28.10
C MET A 459 62.13 80.30 27.27
N LYS A 460 62.03 80.26 25.93
CA LYS A 460 63.03 80.84 25.03
C LYS A 460 63.11 82.36 25.19
N GLU A 461 61.98 83.06 25.23
CA GLU A 461 61.94 84.51 25.50
C GLU A 461 62.57 84.85 26.85
N LEU A 462 62.29 84.07 27.89
CA LEU A 462 62.89 84.24 29.21
C LEU A 462 64.42 84.01 29.17
N GLN A 463 64.89 82.97 28.47
CA GLN A 463 66.32 82.72 28.30
C GLN A 463 67.03 83.86 27.55
N GLU A 464 66.43 84.38 26.48
CA GLU A 464 66.95 85.53 25.75
C GLU A 464 66.99 86.79 26.62
N ALA A 465 65.94 87.03 27.42
CA ALA A 465 65.90 88.14 28.37
C ALA A 465 66.98 88.00 29.47
N MET A 466 67.21 86.79 29.98
CA MET A 466 68.29 86.50 30.93
C MET A 466 69.67 86.78 30.32
N LEU A 467 69.91 86.35 29.07
CA LEU A 467 71.16 86.64 28.37
C LEU A 467 71.37 88.14 28.16
N ARG A 468 70.32 88.89 27.75
CA ARG A 468 70.39 90.35 27.64
C ARG A 468 70.71 91.01 28.97
N LEU A 469 70.06 90.59 30.06
CA LEU A 469 70.34 91.10 31.41
C LEU A 469 71.78 90.80 31.84
N GLU A 470 72.33 89.64 31.48
CA GLU A 470 73.72 89.27 31.73
C GLU A 470 74.69 90.20 30.97
N GLU A 471 74.39 90.50 29.71
CA GLU A 471 75.15 91.44 28.88
C GLU A 471 75.08 92.87 29.42
N GLU A 472 73.89 93.36 29.78
CA GLU A 472 73.69 94.66 30.43
C GLU A 472 74.45 94.75 31.75
N ARG A 473 74.44 93.67 32.54
CA ARG A 473 75.20 93.59 33.81
C ARG A 473 76.71 93.67 33.57
N LYS A 474 77.23 93.01 32.53
CA LYS A 474 78.65 93.11 32.14
C LYS A 474 79.01 94.51 31.65
N ALA A 475 78.16 95.12 30.82
CA ALA A 475 78.35 96.49 30.34
C ALA A 475 78.33 97.51 31.48
N LEU A 476 77.41 97.35 32.44
CA LEU A 476 77.34 98.18 33.64
C LEU A 476 78.60 98.05 34.49
N GLU A 477 79.14 96.85 34.64
CA GLU A 477 80.36 96.62 35.41
C GLU A 477 81.60 97.22 34.71
N GLN A 478 81.68 97.14 33.38
CA GLN A 478 82.70 97.85 32.59
C GLN A 478 82.59 99.37 32.76
N ALA A 479 81.39 99.93 32.68
CA ALA A 479 81.16 101.36 32.88
C ALA A 479 81.54 101.83 34.29
N LYS A 480 81.28 101.04 35.33
CA LYS A 480 81.75 101.32 36.70
C LYS A 480 83.27 101.35 36.79
N GLU A 481 83.94 100.42 36.12
CA GLU A 481 85.41 100.34 36.14
C GLU A 481 86.06 101.50 35.38
N GLU A 482 85.46 101.94 34.27
CA GLU A 482 85.85 103.17 33.56
C GLU A 482 85.68 104.41 34.44
N LEU A 483 84.54 104.54 35.13
CA LEU A 483 84.32 105.59 36.13
C LEU A 483 85.36 105.56 37.25
N ARG A 484 85.75 104.37 37.70
CA ARG A 484 86.79 104.19 38.73
C ARG A 484 88.15 104.67 38.24
N ARG A 485 88.52 104.34 37.00
CA ARG A 485 89.75 104.84 36.35
C ARG A 485 89.72 106.34 36.15
N GLY A 486 88.58 106.89 35.70
CA GLY A 486 88.38 108.33 35.53
C GLY A 486 88.54 109.08 36.85
N ARG A 487 87.96 108.57 37.94
CA ARG A 487 88.11 109.13 39.29
C ARG A 487 89.56 109.10 39.76
N ALA A 488 90.28 107.98 39.57
CA ALA A 488 91.69 107.88 39.91
C ALA A 488 92.58 108.85 39.10
N SER A 489 92.23 109.13 37.84
CA SER A 489 92.94 110.12 37.01
C SER A 489 92.73 111.54 37.55
N LEU A 490 91.50 111.89 37.92
CA LEU A 490 91.16 113.18 38.54
C LEU A 490 91.86 113.39 39.89
N GLU A 491 92.00 112.34 40.71
CA GLU A 491 92.75 112.39 41.97
C GLU A 491 94.22 112.73 41.72
N ARG A 492 94.86 112.11 40.71
CA ARG A 492 96.26 112.41 40.32
C ARG A 492 96.41 113.85 39.81
N GLU A 493 95.45 114.35 39.04
CA GLU A 493 95.45 115.76 38.60
C GLU A 493 95.34 116.72 39.79
N ARG A 494 94.49 116.41 40.79
CA ARG A 494 94.41 117.17 42.04
C ARG A 494 95.74 117.18 42.81
N GLU A 495 96.40 116.04 42.93
CA GLU A 495 97.72 115.94 43.59
C GLU A 495 98.80 116.73 42.83
N ALA A 496 98.80 116.69 41.50
CA ALA A 496 99.70 117.47 40.67
C ALA A 496 99.47 118.99 40.82
N LEU A 497 98.21 119.43 40.90
CA LEU A 497 97.84 120.81 41.16
C LEU A 497 98.28 121.29 42.55
N LEU A 498 98.11 120.46 43.58
CA LEU A 498 98.61 120.75 44.95
C LEU A 498 100.13 120.92 44.98
N SER A 499 100.86 120.03 44.30
CA SER A 499 102.32 120.12 44.12
C SER A 499 102.73 121.41 43.41
N SER A 500 102.01 121.80 42.35
CA SER A 500 102.25 123.05 41.64
C SER A 500 102.00 124.28 42.52
N SER A 501 100.92 124.27 43.31
CA SER A 501 100.60 125.35 44.25
C SER A 501 101.66 125.52 45.34
N LEU A 502 102.22 124.42 45.86
CA LEU A 502 103.33 124.46 46.82
C LEU A 502 104.58 125.10 46.21
N ARG A 503 104.91 124.76 44.96
CA ARG A 503 106.05 125.35 44.23
C ARG A 503 105.91 126.86 44.02
N ILE A 504 104.70 127.33 43.69
CA ILE A 504 104.40 128.76 43.53
C ILE A 504 104.60 129.50 44.86
N ASN A 505 104.10 128.94 45.97
CA ASN A 505 104.27 129.53 47.30
C ASN A 505 105.73 129.60 47.75
N THR A 506 106.56 128.60 47.43
CA THR A 506 108.02 128.67 47.70
C THR A 506 108.71 129.75 46.87
N ARG A 507 108.33 129.92 45.59
CA ARG A 507 108.89 130.94 44.70
C ARG A 507 108.55 132.36 45.16
N ALA A 508 107.34 132.55 45.72
CA ALA A 508 106.92 133.84 46.28
C ALA A 508 107.78 134.24 47.49
N ARG A 509 108.08 133.31 48.41
CA ARG A 509 108.98 133.57 49.55
C ARG A 509 110.40 133.94 49.14
N GLU A 510 110.96 133.26 48.12
CA GLU A 510 112.29 133.59 47.60
C GLU A 510 112.37 134.99 46.99
N LEU A 511 111.27 135.50 46.42
CA LEU A 511 111.19 136.85 45.88
C LEU A 511 111.12 137.90 46.99
N ASP A 512 110.33 137.67 48.05
CA ASP A 512 110.26 138.56 49.22
C ASP A 512 111.63 138.73 49.90
N GLU A 513 112.40 137.65 50.04
CA GLU A 513 113.76 137.69 50.61
C GLU A 513 114.74 138.50 49.75
N LYS A 514 114.64 138.40 48.41
CA LYS A 514 115.45 139.21 47.50
C LYS A 514 115.09 140.69 47.55
N GLU A 515 113.81 140.99 47.72
CA GLU A 515 113.33 142.37 47.84
C GLU A 515 113.84 143.03 49.13
N GLN A 516 113.88 142.29 50.25
CA GLN A 516 114.47 142.79 51.51
C GLN A 516 115.96 143.10 51.38
N ARG A 517 116.75 142.23 50.73
CA ARG A 517 118.19 142.47 50.50
C ARG A 517 118.47 143.72 49.67
N LEU A 518 117.61 144.04 48.70
CA LEU A 518 117.73 145.25 47.89
C LEU A 518 117.51 146.52 48.72
N ARG A 519 116.53 146.52 49.63
CA ARG A 519 116.26 147.67 50.52
C ARG A 519 117.41 147.94 51.50
N GLU A 520 118.12 146.91 51.95
CA GLU A 520 119.31 147.05 52.79
C GLU A 520 120.49 147.65 52.01
N PHE A 521 120.69 147.23 50.75
CA PHE A 521 121.69 147.80 49.87
C PHE A 521 121.46 149.29 49.58
N GLU A 522 120.20 149.70 49.36
CA GLU A 522 119.84 151.12 49.17
C GLU A 522 120.15 152.00 50.40
N LYS A 523 119.94 151.48 51.62
CA LYS A 523 120.29 152.22 52.86
C LYS A 523 121.80 152.44 52.98
N SER A 524 122.61 151.45 52.60
CA SER A 524 124.08 151.55 52.63
C SER A 524 124.63 152.59 51.64
N LEU A 525 123.98 152.74 50.47
CA LEU A 525 124.36 153.72 49.46
C LEU A 525 124.09 155.16 49.94
N LYS A 526 122.91 155.43 50.53
CA LYS A 526 122.56 156.77 51.04
C LYS A 526 123.49 157.26 52.15
N SER A 527 124.01 156.37 53.01
CA SER A 527 124.99 156.76 54.03
C SER A 527 126.36 157.15 53.44
N ARG A 528 126.69 156.66 52.25
CA ARG A 528 127.98 156.87 51.59
C ARG A 528 128.02 158.13 50.73
N GLU A 529 126.87 158.57 50.24
CA GLU A 529 126.72 159.88 49.56
C GLU A 529 126.80 161.05 50.56
N ALA A 530 126.29 160.88 51.78
CA ALA A 530 126.37 161.91 52.82
C ALA A 530 127.81 162.24 53.24
N SER A 531 128.69 161.24 53.34
CA SER A 531 130.09 161.45 53.72
C SER A 531 130.95 162.13 52.64
N PHE A 532 130.58 161.98 51.36
CA PHE A 532 131.25 162.67 50.26
C PHE A 532 130.93 164.17 50.24
N SER A 533 129.69 164.55 50.58
CA SER A 533 129.26 165.95 50.61
C SER A 533 129.93 166.76 51.75
N GLU A 534 130.30 166.10 52.84
CA GLU A 534 131.04 166.74 53.94
C GLU A 534 132.51 167.04 53.57
N LEU A 535 133.16 166.15 52.80
CA LEU A 535 134.54 166.34 52.36
C LEU A 535 134.68 167.49 51.35
N GLU A 536 133.69 167.67 50.48
CA GLU A 536 133.68 168.70 49.44
C GLU A 536 133.56 170.12 50.03
N ASN A 537 132.84 170.26 51.15
CA ASN A 537 132.68 171.53 51.87
C ASN A 537 133.93 171.97 52.65
N LEU A 538 134.82 171.03 53.01
CA LEU A 538 136.05 171.34 53.75
C LEU A 538 137.15 171.91 52.82
N VAL A 539 137.21 171.42 51.59
CA VAL A 539 138.19 171.88 50.58
C VAL A 539 137.93 173.33 50.15
N LYS A 540 136.67 173.74 50.03
CA LYS A 540 136.30 175.12 49.68
C LYS A 540 136.75 176.15 50.71
N ARG A 541 136.62 175.86 52.01
CA ARG A 541 136.97 176.83 53.08
C ARG A 541 138.46 177.13 53.16
N LEU A 542 139.32 176.16 52.89
CA LEU A 542 140.77 176.36 52.99
C LEU A 542 141.35 177.10 51.78
N GLN A 543 140.71 177.05 50.62
CA GLN A 543 141.09 177.87 49.46
C GLN A 543 140.81 179.36 49.71
N GLU A 544 139.70 179.69 50.38
CA GLU A 544 139.32 181.07 50.70
C GLU A 544 140.27 181.74 51.73
N GLU A 545 140.87 180.98 52.65
CA GLU A 545 141.84 181.54 53.61
C GLU A 545 143.19 181.88 52.96
N ARG A 546 143.59 181.12 51.93
CA ARG A 546 144.85 181.35 51.21
C ARG A 546 144.82 182.64 50.40
N GLU A 547 143.67 183.01 49.84
CA GLU A 547 143.50 184.24 49.06
C GLU A 547 143.47 185.51 49.95
N LYS A 548 142.94 185.40 51.18
CA LYS A 548 142.90 186.54 52.11
C LYS A 548 144.30 186.99 52.58
N LEU A 549 145.22 186.07 52.81
CA LEU A 549 146.57 186.44 53.28
C LEU A 549 147.45 187.02 52.17
N ALA A 550 147.21 186.65 50.90
CA ALA A 550 147.89 187.26 49.76
C ALA A 550 147.50 188.73 49.56
N HIS A 551 146.27 189.11 49.92
CA HIS A 551 145.78 190.49 49.81
C HIS A 551 146.39 191.44 50.85
N GLN A 552 146.71 190.94 52.06
CA GLN A 552 147.32 191.76 53.11
C GLN A 552 148.79 192.12 52.83
N LEU A 553 149.49 191.31 52.03
CA LEU A 553 150.84 191.61 51.53
C LEU A 553 150.87 192.74 50.49
N ALA A 554 149.75 193.03 49.83
CA ALA A 554 149.66 194.08 48.82
C ALA A 554 149.36 195.47 49.42
N GLU A 555 148.56 195.55 50.48
CA GLU A 555 148.14 196.84 51.06
C GLU A 555 149.22 197.56 51.87
N CYS A 556 150.19 196.86 52.50
CA CYS A 556 151.30 197.53 53.18
C CYS A 556 152.38 198.07 52.25
N ARG A 557 152.40 197.65 50.97
CA ARG A 557 153.22 198.28 49.93
C ARG A 557 152.61 199.57 49.38
N ALA A 558 151.28 199.74 49.49
CA ALA A 558 150.58 200.92 48.96
C ALA A 558 150.47 202.08 49.96
N LYS A 559 150.67 201.81 51.26
CA LYS A 559 150.74 202.83 52.29
C LYS A 559 152.18 203.34 52.47
N VAL A 560 152.46 204.40 51.72
CA VAL A 560 153.14 205.61 52.22
C VAL A 560 154.69 205.56 52.19
N GLU A 561 155.44 205.69 51.10
CA GLU A 561 155.25 206.33 49.77
C GLU A 561 154.53 207.70 49.72
N GLN A 562 154.05 208.26 50.84
CA GLN A 562 153.26 209.51 50.89
C GLN A 562 153.86 210.61 51.79
N VAL A 563 155.06 210.45 52.38
CA VAL A 563 155.70 211.53 53.20
C VAL A 563 157.07 211.97 52.66
N ALA A 564 157.31 211.85 51.37
CA ALA A 564 158.44 212.50 50.70
C ALA A 564 158.32 214.06 50.56
N LYS A 565 157.56 214.80 51.39
CA LYS A 565 157.48 216.30 51.32
C LYS A 565 157.16 217.00 52.66
N ALA A 566 158.08 216.91 53.62
CA ALA A 566 158.48 217.88 54.65
C ALA A 566 159.63 217.25 55.43
#